data_AF-A0A919ZXU2-F1
#
_entry.id   AF-A0A919ZXU2-F1
#
_cell.length_a   1.000
_cell.length_b   1.000
_cell.length_c   1.000
_cell.angle_alpha   90.00
_cell.angle_beta   90.00
_cell.angle_gamma   90.00
#
_symmetry.space_group_name_H-M   'P 1'
#
loop_
_entity.id
_entity.type
_entity.pdbx_description
1 polymer ?
#
loop_
_entity_poly.entity_id
_entity_poly.type
_entity_poly.pdbx_seq_one_letter_code
_entity_poly.pdbx_strand_id
1 'polypeptide(L)' 'MESGVVKVITPIDDTPASRAGVKAGDYIVKINNIQVQDKSLSEAVELMQGPVGSGIEITIRRRGLKALTLNIVRR' A
#
# COMPACT_ATOMS: atom_id res chain seq x y z
N MET A 1 0.83 7.18 -13.35
CA MET A 1 0.72 7.85 -12.04
C MET A 1 -0.19 9.06 -12.24
N GLU A 2 -1.45 9.02 -11.80
CA GLU A 2 -2.40 10.14 -12.06
C GLU A 2 -2.38 11.23 -10.98
N SER A 3 -1.67 11.05 -9.86
CA SER A 3 -1.64 12.06 -8.77
C SER A 3 -0.40 11.97 -7.86
N GLY A 4 0.73 11.46 -8.37
CA GLY A 4 1.95 11.26 -7.56
C GLY A 4 1.81 10.24 -6.43
N VAL A 5 0.74 9.44 -6.44
CA VAL A 5 0.47 8.38 -5.46
C VAL A 5 0.18 7.05 -6.16
N VAL A 6 0.50 5.94 -5.48
CA VAL A 6 0.25 4.60 -5.99
C VAL A 6 -1.22 4.23 -5.78
N LYS A 7 -1.91 3.93 -6.88
CA LYS A 7 -3.31 3.48 -6.85
C LYS A 7 -3.36 1.96 -6.94
N VAL A 8 -4.12 1.34 -6.03
CA VAL A 8 -4.46 -0.07 -6.09
C VAL A 8 -5.52 -0.25 -7.17
N ILE A 9 -5.17 -0.91 -8.26
CA ILE A 9 -6.12 -1.27 -9.31
C ILE A 9 -6.90 -2.49 -8.88
N THR A 10 -6.20 -3.59 -8.59
CA THR A 10 -6.80 -4.84 -8.14
C THR A 10 -5.88 -5.47 -7.09
N PRO A 11 -6.34 -5.68 -5.85
CA PRO A 11 -5.60 -6.53 -4.92
C PRO A 11 -5.62 -7.97 -5.45
N ILE A 12 -4.48 -8.65 -5.39
CA ILE A 12 -4.41 -10.07 -5.76
C ILE A 12 -5.10 -10.87 -4.65
N ASP A 13 -6.03 -11.74 -5.02
CA ASP A 13 -6.76 -12.59 -4.09
C ASP A 13 -5.83 -13.51 -3.31
N ASP A 14 -6.26 -13.85 -2.11
CA ASP A 14 -5.47 -14.54 -1.09
C ASP A 14 -4.15 -13.87 -0.73
N THR A 15 -3.81 -12.70 -1.27
CA THR A 15 -3.01 -11.60 -0.72
C THR A 15 -2.80 -11.47 0.80
N PRO A 16 -1.61 -11.24 1.40
CA PRO A 16 -1.59 -10.64 2.73
C PRO A 16 -2.22 -9.24 2.71
N ALA A 17 -2.05 -8.50 1.62
CA ALA A 17 -2.70 -7.20 1.41
C ALA A 17 -4.23 -7.32 1.31
N SER A 18 -4.74 -8.30 0.56
CA SER A 18 -6.18 -8.58 0.47
C SER A 18 -6.76 -8.93 1.84
N ARG A 19 -6.11 -9.83 2.60
CA ARG A 19 -6.52 -10.17 3.98
C ARG A 19 -6.47 -9.00 4.95
N ALA A 20 -5.55 -8.06 4.75
CA ALA A 20 -5.46 -6.84 5.55
C ALA A 20 -6.56 -5.81 5.22
N GLY A 21 -7.37 -6.03 4.18
CA GLY A 21 -8.49 -5.15 3.83
C GLY A 21 -8.19 -4.09 2.77
N VAL A 22 -7.08 -4.25 2.03
CA VAL A 22 -6.79 -3.45 0.84
C VAL A 22 -7.83 -3.76 -0.25
N LYS A 23 -8.38 -2.72 -0.88
CA LYS A 23 -9.39 -2.83 -1.93
C LYS A 23 -8.97 -2.06 -3.17
N ALA A 24 -9.59 -2.43 -4.29
CA ALA A 24 -9.51 -1.65 -5.52
C ALA A 24 -9.94 -0.20 -5.28
N GLY A 25 -9.19 0.76 -5.83
CA GLY A 25 -9.41 2.18 -5.66
C GLY A 25 -8.77 2.79 -4.41
N ASP A 26 -8.02 2.02 -3.62
CA ASP A 26 -7.20 2.57 -2.55
C ASP A 26 -5.99 3.31 -3.10
N TYR A 27 -5.64 4.43 -2.46
CA TYR A 27 -4.42 5.19 -2.75
C TYR A 27 -3.44 5.00 -1.61
N ILE A 28 -2.27 4.43 -1.89
CA ILE A 28 -1.21 4.25 -0.92
C ILE A 28 -0.47 5.58 -0.80
N VAL A 29 -0.52 6.17 0.40
CA VAL A 29 0.07 7.49 0.68
C VAL A 29 1.31 7.40 1.54
N LYS A 30 1.47 6.32 2.31
CA LYS A 30 2.62 6.07 3.18
C LYS A 30 2.93 4.57 3.22
N ILE A 31 4.21 4.24 3.22
CA ILE A 31 4.72 2.89 3.46
C ILE A 31 5.72 2.99 4.60
N ASN A 32 5.45 2.31 5.71
CA ASN A 32 6.13 2.45 6.99
C ASN A 32 6.19 3.93 7.41
N ASN A 33 7.41 4.47 7.51
CA ASN A 33 7.66 5.87 7.84
C ASN A 33 7.94 6.76 6.62
N ILE A 34 7.75 6.24 5.41
CA ILE A 34 8.11 6.91 4.16
C ILE A 34 6.83 7.33 3.43
N GLN A 35 6.73 8.62 3.13
CA GLN A 35 5.65 9.16 2.31
C GLN A 35 5.86 8.74 0.85
N VAL A 36 4.80 8.26 0.22
CA VAL A 36 4.82 7.75 -1.17
C VAL A 36 4.41 8.84 -2.15
N GLN A 37 3.82 9.93 -1.66
CA GLN A 37 3.56 11.12 -2.45
C GLN A 37 4.90 11.59 -3.04
N ASP A 38 4.95 11.78 -4.35
CA ASP A 38 6.11 12.19 -5.14
C ASP A 38 7.17 11.10 -5.42
N LYS A 39 6.94 9.86 -4.97
CA LYS A 39 7.77 8.72 -5.36
C LYS A 39 7.32 8.11 -6.67
N SER A 40 8.27 7.62 -7.45
CA SER A 40 7.97 6.78 -8.62
C SER A 40 7.28 5.48 -8.21
N LEU A 41 6.58 4.86 -9.16
CA LEU A 41 6.00 3.53 -8.94
C LEU A 41 7.07 2.52 -8.53
N SER A 42 8.25 2.57 -9.16
CA SER A 42 9.37 1.68 -8.89
C SER A 42 9.86 1.80 -7.44
N GLU A 43 10.11 3.03 -6.97
CA GLU A 43 10.50 3.26 -5.56
C GLU A 43 9.43 2.75 -4.58
N ALA A 44 8.15 2.97 -4.88
CA ALA A 44 7.08 2.48 -4.01
C ALA A 44 7.04 0.95 -3.96
N VAL A 45 7.30 0.27 -5.08
CA VAL A 45 7.41 -1.19 -5.14
C VAL A 45 8.63 -1.67 -4.34
N GLU A 46 9.78 -1.01 -4.45
CA GLU A 46 10.97 -1.31 -3.66
C GLU A 46 10.70 -1.22 -2.15
N LEU A 47 9.95 -0.20 -1.71
CA LEU A 47 9.55 -0.05 -0.30
C LEU A 47 8.60 -1.16 0.17
N MET A 48 7.81 -1.73 -0.74
CA MET A 48 6.93 -2.87 -0.43
C MET A 48 7.68 -4.19 -0.35
N GLN A 49 8.80 -4.32 -1.07
CA GLN A 49 9.67 -5.48 -0.95
C GLN A 49 10.35 -5.52 0.42
N GLY A 50 10.71 -6.73 0.85
CA GLY A 50 11.34 -6.96 2.14
C GLY A 50 11.33 -8.44 2.49
N PRO A 51 11.98 -8.81 3.60
CA PRO A 51 12.09 -10.21 4.00
C PRO A 51 10.73 -10.88 4.20
N VAL A 52 10.61 -12.14 3.79
CA VAL A 52 9.45 -12.98 4.11
C VAL A 52 9.27 -13.05 5.63
N GLY A 53 8.03 -12.93 6.09
CA GLY A 53 7.68 -12.87 7.51
C GLY A 53 7.81 -11.49 8.16
N SER A 54 8.40 -10.50 7.47
CA SER A 54 8.47 -9.14 8.01
C SER A 54 7.15 -8.38 7.86
N GLY A 55 6.84 -7.54 8.84
CA GLY A 55 5.72 -6.62 8.78
C GLY A 55 6.00 -5.42 7.87
N ILE A 56 4.96 -4.96 7.18
CA ILE A 56 4.93 -3.66 6.51
C ILE A 56 3.67 -2.92 6.94
N GLU A 57 3.85 -1.68 7.37
CA GLU A 57 2.74 -0.77 7.63
C GLU A 57 2.45 0.01 6.35
N ILE A 58 1.21 0.05 5.90
CA ILE A 58 0.81 0.92 4.79
C ILE A 58 -0.34 1.82 5.25
N THR A 59 -0.27 3.10 4.87
CA THR A 59 -1.40 4.01 5.02
C THR A 59 -2.05 4.19 3.67
N ILE A 60 -3.34 3.89 3.61
CA ILE A 60 -4.17 4.04 2.42
C ILE A 60 -5.22 5.12 2.63
N ARG A 61 -5.61 5.75 1.53
CA ARG A 61 -6.74 6.67 1.47
C ARG A 61 -7.77 6.15 0.49
N ARG A 62 -8.99 5.91 1.00
CA ARG A 62 -10.15 5.49 0.20
C ARG A 62 -11.12 6.67 0.09
N ARG A 63 -11.66 6.91 -1.10
CA ARG A 63 -12.59 8.04 -1.33
C ARG A 63 -13.78 7.95 -0.37
N GLY A 64 -14.05 9.03 0.34
CA GLY A 64 -15.15 9.11 1.32
C GLY A 64 -14.85 8.51 2.70
N LEU A 65 -13.64 7.99 2.95
CA LEU A 65 -13.22 7.49 4.26
C LEU A 65 -11.99 8.25 4.77
N LYS A 66 -11.80 8.21 6.10
CA LYS A 66 -10.54 8.61 6.73
C LYS A 66 -9.41 7.69 6.28
N ALA A 67 -8.17 8.17 6.38
CA ALA A 67 -6.99 7.35 6.11
C ALA A 67 -7.00 6.11 7.02
N LEU A 68 -6.69 4.96 6.43
CA LEU A 68 -6.62 3.67 7.13
C LEU A 68 -5.16 3.23 7.15
N THR A 69 -4.67 2.84 8.31
CA THR A 69 -3.34 2.23 8.46
C THR A 69 -3.51 0.73 8.63
N LEU A 70 -2.85 -0.04 7.76
CA LEU A 70 -2.94 -1.50 7.70
C LEU A 70 -1.55 -2.08 7.89
N ASN A 71 -1.45 -3.10 8.76
CA ASN A 71 -0.23 -3.90 8.90
C ASN A 71 -0.37 -5.19 8.10
N ILE A 72 0.58 -5.42 7.21
CA ILE A 72 0.61 -6.56 6.29
C ILE A 72 1.86 -7.37 6.60
N VAL A 73 1.74 -8.69 6.66
CA VAL A 73 2.90 -9.58 6.81
C VAL A 73 3.33 -10.05 5.41
N ARG A 74 4.57 -9.79 5.04
CA ARG A 74 5.15 -10.30 3.78
C ARG A 74 5.23 -11.81 3.85
N ARG A 75 4.92 -12.49 2.75
CA ARG A 75 5.00 -13.94 2.64
C ARG A 75 5.78 -14.32 1.39
#